data_AF-A0A969AM39-F1
#
_entry.id   AF-A0A969AM39-F1
#
_cell.length_a   1.000
_cell.length_b   1.000
_cell.length_c   1.000
_cell.angle_alpha   90.00
_cell.angle_beta   90.00
_cell.angle_gamma   90.00
#
_symmetry.space_group_name_H-M   'P 1'
#
loop_
_entity.id
_entity.type
_entity.pdbx_description
1 polymer ?
#
loop_
_entity_poly.entity_id
_entity_poly.type
_entity_poly.pdbx_seq_one_letter_code
_entity_poly.pdbx_strand_id
1 'polypeptide(L)'
;MHVFSHRSQAAALGLGLALVGCNSLGTGDFNAVITETYEATAMTTYTWQAEYRPQGVTPDRPREGRIETFGSSYRVNINGQPVAETFGSADEKGLWWPDLPPKPTVNDLEARQQQREVFEAPQISKSVQYTLTFEQDGEQVTVRTEYPVYREAVRGHEAGRPLQLSLGREDAYVRSAKMQ
;
A
#
# COMPACT_ATOMS: atom_id res chain seq x y z
N MET A 1 52.52 58.20 -44.23
CA MET A 1 52.96 56.79 -44.05
C MET A 1 51.78 56.01 -43.46
N HIS A 2 51.38 54.96 -44.17
CA HIS A 2 50.70 53.71 -43.78
C HIS A 2 50.09 53.57 -42.35
N VAL A 3 48.98 52.88 -42.05
CA VAL A 3 48.01 51.98 -42.74
C VAL A 3 46.99 51.56 -41.64
N PHE A 4 45.72 51.30 -42.04
CA PHE A 4 44.68 50.38 -41.51
C PHE A 4 44.65 49.96 -40.02
N SER A 5 43.54 50.07 -39.25
CA SER A 5 42.19 49.46 -39.35
C SER A 5 42.00 48.16 -38.53
N HIS A 6 40.80 48.08 -37.93
CA HIS A 6 40.02 46.92 -37.44
C HIS A 6 40.20 46.32 -36.03
N ARG A 7 39.21 46.64 -35.18
CA ARG A 7 38.16 45.77 -34.57
C ARG A 7 38.51 44.50 -33.77
N SER A 8 37.91 44.49 -32.57
CA SER A 8 37.08 43.43 -31.94
C SER A 8 37.72 42.32 -31.10
N GLN A 9 37.33 42.34 -29.81
CA GLN A 9 36.88 41.27 -28.88
C GLN A 9 37.55 39.88 -28.90
N ALA A 10 37.93 39.38 -27.71
CA ALA A 10 37.37 38.16 -27.08
C ALA A 10 38.17 37.70 -25.83
N ALA A 11 37.42 37.20 -24.83
CA ALA A 11 37.65 36.02 -23.96
C ALA A 11 38.92 35.97 -23.08
N ALA A 12 39.01 35.27 -21.92
CA ALA A 12 38.15 34.55 -20.98
C ALA A 12 39.11 33.96 -19.91
N LEU A 13 38.58 33.16 -18.97
CA LEU A 13 39.27 32.27 -18.00
C LEU A 13 39.70 32.94 -16.69
N GLY A 14 39.32 32.47 -15.50
CA GLY A 14 38.58 31.26 -15.13
C GLY A 14 38.79 31.03 -13.64
N LEU A 15 37.76 31.25 -12.81
CA LEU A 15 37.77 30.90 -11.40
C LEU A 15 37.39 29.42 -11.26
N GLY A 16 38.33 28.58 -10.83
CA GLY A 16 38.06 27.18 -10.47
C GLY A 16 37.46 27.09 -9.07
N LEU A 17 36.19 26.73 -8.97
CA LEU A 17 35.63 26.13 -7.76
C LEU A 17 35.63 24.60 -7.92
N ALA A 18 36.41 23.92 -7.10
CA ALA A 18 36.31 22.47 -6.93
C ALA A 18 35.09 22.16 -6.05
N LEU A 19 34.05 21.58 -6.65
CA LEU A 19 32.92 21.03 -5.91
C LEU A 19 33.29 19.64 -5.37
N VAL A 20 33.09 19.50 -4.06
CA VAL A 20 33.15 18.27 -3.28
C VAL A 20 32.24 17.22 -3.90
N GLY A 21 32.79 16.05 -4.22
CA GLY A 21 32.05 14.92 -4.75
C GLY A 21 31.00 14.41 -3.76
N CYS A 22 29.75 14.37 -4.18
CA CYS A 22 28.71 13.57 -3.55
C CYS A 22 28.97 12.09 -3.87
N ASN A 23 29.20 11.29 -2.83
CA ASN A 23 29.20 9.83 -2.92
C ASN A 23 27.79 9.36 -3.33
N SER A 24 27.64 8.75 -4.50
CA SER A 24 26.43 8.01 -4.86
C SER A 24 26.37 6.71 -4.05
N LEU A 25 25.50 6.69 -3.04
CA LEU A 25 25.07 5.45 -2.41
C LEU A 25 24.21 4.67 -3.42
N GLY A 26 24.52 3.39 -3.59
CA GLY A 26 23.97 2.53 -4.63
C GLY A 26 22.44 2.59 -4.76
N THR A 27 22.00 3.01 -5.94
CA THR A 27 20.63 2.85 -6.43
C THR A 27 20.37 1.36 -6.64
N GLY A 28 19.49 0.78 -5.83
CA GLY A 28 18.77 -0.42 -6.26
C GLY A 28 17.98 -0.06 -7.53
N ASP A 29 17.92 -0.96 -8.51
CA ASP A 29 17.16 -0.73 -9.74
C ASP A 29 15.70 -0.45 -9.41
N PHE A 30 15.26 0.78 -9.65
CA PHE A 30 13.87 1.20 -9.53
C PHE A 30 13.41 1.66 -10.92
N ASN A 31 12.40 0.99 -11.45
CA ASN A 31 11.74 1.44 -12.66
C ASN A 31 10.76 2.56 -12.29
N ALA A 32 10.89 3.70 -12.96
CA ALA A 32 9.97 4.82 -12.83
C ALA A 32 8.97 4.81 -13.98
N VAL A 33 7.68 4.83 -13.66
CA VAL A 33 6.59 4.87 -14.64
C VAL A 33 5.78 6.13 -14.40
N ILE A 34 5.50 6.89 -15.47
CA ILE A 34 4.52 7.98 -15.42
C ILE A 34 3.24 7.46 -16.03
N THR A 35 2.13 7.58 -15.30
CA THR A 35 0.82 7.11 -15.76
C THR A 35 -0.25 8.16 -15.55
N GLU A 36 -1.06 8.37 -16.59
CA GLU A 36 -2.24 9.23 -16.55
C GLU A 36 -3.51 8.43 -16.22
N THR A 37 -3.47 7.11 -16.44
CA THR A 37 -4.59 6.17 -16.31
C THR A 37 -4.29 5.16 -15.21
N TYR A 38 -4.94 5.32 -14.06
CA TYR A 38 -4.77 4.43 -12.93
C TYR A 38 -6.03 4.30 -12.09
N GLU A 39 -6.10 3.20 -11.36
CA GLU A 39 -7.15 2.88 -10.40
C GLU A 39 -6.52 2.39 -9.09
N ALA A 40 -6.82 3.07 -7.99
CA ALA A 40 -6.38 2.70 -6.66
C ALA A 40 -7.49 1.92 -5.96
N THR A 41 -7.19 0.68 -5.58
CA THR A 41 -8.17 -0.21 -4.95
C THR A 41 -7.74 -0.60 -3.54
N ALA A 42 -8.68 -0.52 -2.58
CA ALA A 42 -8.50 -1.03 -1.23
C ALA A 42 -9.63 -2.00 -0.88
N MET A 43 -9.27 -3.27 -0.62
CA MET A 43 -10.20 -4.27 -0.10
C MET A 43 -10.08 -4.35 1.41
N THR A 44 -11.07 -3.85 2.13
CA THR A 44 -11.17 -3.93 3.59
C THR A 44 -11.94 -5.17 4.00
N THR A 45 -11.45 -5.92 4.99
CA THR A 45 -12.04 -7.19 5.40
C THR A 45 -12.20 -7.26 6.93
N TYR A 46 -13.40 -7.63 7.37
CA TYR A 46 -13.66 -8.07 8.74
C TYR A 46 -13.67 -9.59 8.80
N THR A 47 -12.97 -10.18 9.77
CA THR A 47 -12.98 -11.62 10.01
C THR A 47 -13.15 -11.89 11.49
N TRP A 48 -14.14 -12.70 11.87
CA TRP A 48 -14.24 -13.22 13.23
C TRP A 48 -13.17 -14.27 13.46
N GLN A 49 -12.44 -14.14 14.57
CA GLN A 49 -11.40 -15.07 14.98
C GLN A 49 -11.56 -15.43 16.45
N ALA A 50 -11.28 -16.67 16.83
CA ALA A 50 -11.18 -17.09 18.22
C ALA A 50 -9.88 -17.85 18.46
N GLU A 51 -9.22 -17.54 19.58
CA GLU A 51 -8.03 -18.25 20.01
C GLU A 51 -8.41 -19.45 20.87
N TYR A 52 -7.86 -20.62 20.54
CA TYR A 52 -7.98 -21.86 21.28
C TYR A 52 -6.63 -22.15 21.94
N ARG A 53 -6.63 -22.24 23.27
CA ARG A 53 -5.44 -22.54 24.05
C ARG A 53 -5.55 -23.93 24.67
N PRO A 54 -4.46 -24.72 24.65
CA PRO A 54 -4.42 -25.96 25.42
C PRO A 54 -4.65 -25.69 26.91
N GLN A 55 -5.38 -26.59 27.57
CA GLN A 55 -5.52 -26.57 29.02
C GLN A 55 -4.20 -26.95 29.69
N GLY A 56 -3.91 -26.34 30.84
CA GLY A 56 -2.68 -26.60 31.60
C GLY A 56 -1.43 -25.93 31.03
N VAL A 57 -1.58 -24.88 30.21
CA VAL A 57 -0.47 -23.98 29.85
C VAL A 57 -0.02 -23.23 31.10
N THR A 58 1.25 -23.35 31.44
CA THR A 58 1.92 -22.58 32.49
C THR A 58 3.01 -21.71 31.87
N PRO A 59 3.45 -20.63 32.53
CA PRO A 59 4.58 -19.83 32.05
C PRO A 59 5.85 -20.66 31.78
N ASP A 60 6.05 -21.75 32.54
CA ASP A 60 7.20 -22.66 32.40
C ASP A 60 7.05 -23.68 31.24
N ARG A 61 5.85 -23.82 30.66
CA ARG A 61 5.55 -24.70 29.53
C ARG A 61 4.54 -24.05 28.58
N PRO A 62 4.96 -23.01 27.84
CA PRO A 62 4.09 -22.42 26.83
C PRO A 62 3.76 -23.49 25.78
N ARG A 63 2.46 -23.65 25.49
CA ARG A 63 2.02 -24.30 24.25
C ARG A 63 1.39 -23.25 23.37
N GLU A 64 1.70 -23.32 22.09
CA GLU A 64 1.15 -22.41 21.09
C GLU A 64 -0.36 -22.64 20.97
N GLY A 65 -1.13 -21.57 21.08
CA GLY A 65 -2.56 -21.57 20.80
C GLY A 65 -2.82 -21.61 19.30
N ARG A 66 -4.05 -21.96 18.91
CA ARG A 66 -4.50 -21.95 17.52
C ARG A 66 -5.58 -20.90 17.34
N ILE A 67 -5.47 -20.12 16.27
CA ILE A 67 -6.51 -19.18 15.85
C ILE A 67 -7.42 -19.87 14.84
N GLU A 68 -8.72 -19.85 15.09
CA GLU A 68 -9.75 -20.28 14.14
C GLU A 68 -10.48 -19.08 13.55
N THR A 69 -10.82 -19.16 12.27
CA THR A 69 -11.52 -18.08 11.54
C THR A 69 -12.95 -18.49 11.20
N PHE A 70 -13.92 -17.61 11.45
CA PHE A 70 -15.34 -17.89 11.26
C PHE A 70 -15.89 -17.12 10.06
N GLY A 71 -16.91 -16.28 10.28
CA GLY A 71 -17.45 -15.42 9.24
C GLY A 71 -16.46 -14.33 8.83
N SER A 72 -16.44 -14.02 7.54
CA SER A 72 -15.76 -12.84 6.99
C SER A 72 -16.69 -12.04 6.07
N SER A 73 -16.46 -10.75 5.98
CA SER A 73 -17.09 -9.85 5.01
C SER A 73 -16.03 -8.91 4.48
N TYR A 74 -16.17 -8.48 3.22
CA TYR A 74 -15.22 -7.58 2.58
C TYR A 74 -15.95 -6.46 1.83
N ARG A 75 -15.25 -5.34 1.63
CA ARG A 75 -15.70 -4.22 0.81
C ARG A 75 -14.55 -3.71 -0.05
N VAL A 76 -14.87 -3.43 -1.31
CA VAL A 76 -13.92 -2.84 -2.27
C VAL A 76 -14.15 -1.34 -2.32
N ASN A 77 -13.06 -0.60 -2.19
CA ASN A 77 -12.97 0.84 -2.34
C ASN A 77 -12.19 1.11 -3.63
N ILE A 78 -12.77 1.81 -4.59
CA ILE A 78 -12.13 2.22 -5.85
C ILE A 78 -11.96 3.74 -5.79
N ASN A 79 -10.73 4.22 -5.93
CA ASN A 79 -10.36 5.64 -5.88
C ASN A 79 -10.98 6.39 -4.69
N GLY A 80 -11.00 5.76 -3.51
CA GLY A 80 -11.54 6.34 -2.28
C GLY A 80 -13.06 6.20 -2.11
N GLN A 81 -13.77 5.61 -3.07
CA GLN A 81 -15.23 5.44 -3.04
C GLN A 81 -15.62 3.95 -2.94
N PRO A 82 -16.72 3.62 -2.23
CA PRO A 82 -17.18 2.23 -2.14
C PRO A 82 -17.88 1.82 -3.44
N VAL A 83 -17.65 0.58 -3.91
CA VAL A 83 -18.24 0.06 -5.17
C VAL A 83 -19.76 -0.18 -5.08
N ALA A 84 -20.30 -0.28 -3.87
CA ALA A 84 -21.72 -0.45 -3.61
C ALA A 84 -22.20 0.59 -2.61
N GLU A 85 -23.50 0.92 -2.66
CA GLU A 85 -24.15 1.76 -1.65
C GLU A 85 -23.77 1.28 -0.25
N THR A 86 -23.47 2.24 0.60
CA THR A 86 -23.02 1.96 1.96
C THR A 86 -23.68 2.94 2.90
N PHE A 87 -24.08 2.44 4.05
CA PHE A 87 -24.54 3.26 5.16
C PHE A 87 -23.34 3.56 6.07
N GLY A 88 -23.25 4.81 6.55
CA GLY A 88 -22.18 5.26 7.43
C GLY A 88 -21.20 6.22 6.76
N SER A 89 -19.98 6.29 7.30
CA SER A 89 -18.90 7.13 6.80
C SER A 89 -17.61 6.31 6.70
N ALA A 90 -16.70 6.75 5.84
CA ALA A 90 -15.34 6.24 5.82
C ALA A 90 -14.64 6.43 7.18
N ASP A 91 -13.65 5.59 7.47
CA ASP A 91 -12.80 5.70 8.67
C ASP A 91 -11.80 6.87 8.59
N GLU A 92 -10.92 6.98 9.59
CA GLU A 92 -9.89 8.03 9.65
C GLU A 92 -8.87 7.99 8.50
N LYS A 93 -8.77 6.87 7.78
CA LYS A 93 -7.94 6.70 6.58
C LYS A 93 -8.73 6.94 5.28
N GLY A 94 -10.02 7.23 5.38
CA GLY A 94 -10.92 7.37 4.24
C GLY A 94 -11.29 6.02 3.62
N LEU A 95 -11.25 4.93 4.40
CA LEU A 95 -11.66 3.60 3.94
C LEU A 95 -13.06 3.26 4.41
N TRP A 96 -13.86 2.75 3.48
CA TRP A 96 -15.19 2.22 3.75
C TRP A 96 -15.08 0.73 4.08
N TRP A 97 -15.58 0.37 5.25
CA TRP A 97 -15.57 -1.01 5.75
C TRP A 97 -16.89 -1.73 5.42
N PRO A 98 -16.89 -3.07 5.30
CA PRO A 98 -18.11 -3.84 5.14
C PRO A 98 -18.93 -3.86 6.44
N ASP A 99 -20.18 -4.31 6.36
CA ASP A 99 -20.94 -4.68 7.56
C ASP A 99 -20.26 -5.86 8.28
N LEU A 100 -20.40 -5.93 9.60
CA LEU A 100 -19.83 -7.03 10.37
C LEU A 100 -20.49 -8.36 9.96
N PRO A 101 -19.70 -9.43 9.71
CA PRO A 101 -20.28 -10.74 9.48
C PRO A 101 -20.96 -11.23 10.78
N PRO A 102 -21.92 -12.18 10.69
CA PRO A 102 -22.55 -12.74 11.88
C PRO A 102 -21.52 -13.26 12.88
N LYS A 103 -21.68 -12.88 14.15
CA LYS A 103 -20.79 -13.34 15.22
C LYS A 103 -20.95 -14.85 15.40
N PRO A 104 -19.84 -15.62 15.47
CA PRO A 104 -19.94 -17.05 15.73
C PRO A 104 -20.61 -17.31 17.08
N THR A 105 -21.46 -18.32 17.10
CA THR A 105 -22.20 -18.77 18.29
C THR A 105 -21.32 -19.66 19.16
N VAL A 106 -21.75 -19.92 20.39
CA VAL A 106 -21.08 -20.89 21.27
C VAL A 106 -21.01 -22.27 20.61
N ASN A 107 -22.07 -22.70 19.92
CA ASN A 107 -22.08 -23.97 19.20
C ASN A 107 -21.01 -24.03 18.10
N ASP A 108 -20.80 -22.92 17.38
CA ASP A 108 -19.75 -22.84 16.35
C ASP A 108 -18.35 -22.96 16.97
N LEU A 109 -18.16 -22.37 18.16
CA LEU A 109 -16.89 -22.41 18.89
C LEU A 109 -16.59 -23.81 19.43
N GLU A 110 -17.58 -24.44 20.08
CA GLU A 110 -17.48 -25.81 20.61
C GLU A 110 -17.26 -26.84 19.50
N ALA A 111 -17.90 -26.66 18.34
CA ALA A 111 -17.72 -27.55 17.18
C ALA A 111 -16.28 -27.59 16.64
N ARG A 112 -15.49 -26.52 16.86
CA ARG A 112 -14.08 -26.43 16.44
C ARG A 112 -13.07 -26.67 17.57
N GLN A 113 -13.54 -26.92 18.78
CA GLN A 113 -12.72 -27.16 19.96
C GLN A 113 -12.12 -28.56 19.91
N GLN A 114 -10.80 -28.65 20.10
CA GLN A 114 -10.12 -29.94 20.24
C GLN A 114 -10.08 -30.39 21.71
N GLN A 115 -9.71 -31.66 21.92
CA GLN A 115 -9.61 -32.22 23.26
C GLN A 115 -8.63 -31.41 24.12
N ARG A 116 -9.09 -31.05 25.32
CA ARG A 116 -8.33 -30.25 26.30
C ARG A 116 -7.96 -28.87 25.80
N GLU A 117 -8.80 -28.24 24.99
CA GLU A 117 -8.69 -26.81 24.70
C GLU A 117 -9.68 -26.00 25.54
N VAL A 118 -9.41 -24.71 25.65
CA VAL A 118 -10.38 -23.68 26.00
C VAL A 118 -10.29 -22.59 24.95
N PHE A 119 -11.41 -21.99 24.58
CA PHE A 119 -11.41 -20.86 23.64
C PHE A 119 -11.69 -19.55 24.36
N GLU A 120 -11.10 -18.47 23.86
CA GLU A 120 -11.45 -17.12 24.28
C GLU A 120 -12.67 -16.60 23.51
N ALA A 121 -13.23 -15.49 23.98
CA ALA A 121 -14.32 -14.83 23.28
C ALA A 121 -13.87 -14.43 21.86
N PRO A 122 -14.68 -14.70 20.81
CA PRO A 122 -14.32 -14.34 19.45
C PRO A 122 -14.16 -12.83 19.30
N GLN A 123 -13.15 -12.42 18.55
CA GLN A 123 -12.76 -11.03 18.28
C GLN A 123 -12.76 -10.76 16.77
N ILE A 124 -12.92 -9.50 16.39
CA ILE A 124 -12.82 -9.07 14.99
C ILE A 124 -11.36 -8.76 14.65
N SER A 125 -10.86 -9.43 13.62
CA SER A 125 -9.63 -9.04 12.93
C SER A 125 -9.97 -8.15 11.74
N LYS A 126 -9.24 -7.03 11.62
CA LYS A 126 -9.35 -6.07 10.52
C LYS A 126 -8.13 -6.23 9.61
N SER A 127 -8.35 -6.31 8.31
CA SER A 127 -7.27 -6.26 7.32
C SER A 127 -7.64 -5.39 6.12
N VAL A 128 -6.61 -4.87 5.45
CA VAL A 128 -6.76 -4.11 4.20
C VAL A 128 -5.73 -4.60 3.20
N GLN A 129 -6.17 -4.91 1.99
CA GLN A 129 -5.30 -5.16 0.86
C GLN A 129 -5.36 -3.99 -0.10
N TYR A 130 -4.21 -3.36 -0.38
CA TYR A 130 -4.12 -2.27 -1.34
C TYR A 130 -3.52 -2.77 -2.65
N THR A 131 -4.12 -2.34 -3.75
CA THR A 131 -3.63 -2.56 -5.11
C THR A 131 -3.69 -1.28 -5.92
N LEU A 132 -2.82 -1.18 -6.91
CA LEU A 132 -2.85 -0.14 -7.92
C LEU A 132 -2.87 -0.80 -9.28
N THR A 133 -3.84 -0.41 -10.09
CA THR A 133 -3.95 -0.81 -11.50
C THR A 133 -3.53 0.38 -12.36
N PHE A 134 -2.63 0.20 -13.31
CA PHE A 134 -2.15 1.25 -14.21
C PHE A 134 -1.70 0.67 -15.54
N GLU A 135 -1.53 1.53 -16.55
CA GLU A 135 -0.99 1.14 -17.85
C GLU A 135 0.55 1.11 -17.84
N GLN A 136 1.14 0.00 -18.27
CA GLN A 136 2.57 -0.18 -18.47
C GLN A 136 2.79 -0.93 -19.80
N ASP A 137 3.62 -0.37 -20.69
CA ASP A 137 3.93 -0.95 -22.00
C ASP A 137 2.70 -1.32 -22.86
N GLY A 138 1.59 -0.57 -22.70
CA GLY A 138 0.33 -0.78 -23.40
C GLY A 138 -0.57 -1.87 -22.79
N GLU A 139 -0.19 -2.45 -21.65
CA GLU A 139 -0.99 -3.41 -20.90
C GLU A 139 -1.46 -2.82 -19.56
N GLN A 140 -2.65 -3.23 -19.09
CA GLN A 140 -3.07 -2.92 -17.73
C GLN A 140 -2.45 -3.92 -16.75
N VAL A 141 -1.70 -3.41 -15.80
CA VAL A 141 -1.05 -4.20 -14.75
C VAL A 141 -1.67 -3.84 -13.41
N THR A 142 -2.01 -4.86 -12.61
CA THR A 142 -2.48 -4.69 -11.23
C THR A 142 -1.45 -5.26 -10.28
N VAL A 143 -0.91 -4.40 -9.41
CA VAL A 143 0.13 -4.80 -8.45
C VAL A 143 -0.28 -4.43 -7.03
N ARG A 144 0.33 -5.10 -6.06
CA ARG A 144 0.15 -4.77 -4.65
C ARG A 144 0.84 -3.44 -4.32
N THR A 145 0.32 -2.76 -3.31
CA THR A 145 0.93 -1.57 -2.76
C THR A 145 0.62 -1.40 -1.27
N GLU A 146 0.98 -0.26 -0.70
CA GLU A 146 0.75 0.12 0.69
C GLU A 146 -0.14 1.37 0.77
N TYR A 147 -0.68 1.63 1.97
CA TYR A 147 -1.60 2.75 2.20
C TYR A 147 -1.10 4.12 1.68
N PRO A 148 0.18 4.52 1.85
CA PRO A 148 0.65 5.82 1.33
C PRO A 148 0.52 5.97 -0.18
N VAL A 149 0.77 4.90 -0.94
CA VAL A 149 0.63 4.90 -2.41
C VAL A 149 -0.84 4.96 -2.79
N TYR A 150 -1.67 4.12 -2.16
CA TYR A 150 -3.13 4.17 -2.36
C TYR A 150 -3.65 5.59 -2.11
N ARG A 151 -3.25 6.24 -1.00
CA ARG A 151 -3.74 7.57 -0.65
C ARG A 151 -3.28 8.64 -1.63
N GLU A 152 -2.04 8.56 -2.10
CA GLU A 152 -1.53 9.50 -3.10
C GLU A 152 -2.26 9.32 -4.43
N ALA A 153 -2.53 8.08 -4.84
CA ALA A 153 -3.30 7.80 -6.04
C ALA A 153 -4.75 8.30 -5.94
N VAL A 154 -5.43 8.11 -4.81
CA VAL A 154 -6.77 8.70 -4.59
C VAL A 154 -6.73 10.23 -4.75
N ARG A 155 -5.75 10.92 -4.15
CA ARG A 155 -5.59 12.38 -4.30
C ARG A 155 -5.31 12.79 -5.74
N GLY A 156 -4.46 12.05 -6.43
CA GLY A 156 -4.17 12.26 -7.85
C GLY A 156 -5.45 12.15 -8.69
N HIS A 157 -6.26 11.12 -8.43
CA HIS A 157 -7.51 10.88 -9.14
C HIS A 157 -8.51 12.01 -8.91
N GLU A 158 -8.70 12.42 -7.65
CA GLU A 158 -9.54 13.57 -7.28
C GLU A 158 -9.08 14.88 -7.95
N ALA A 159 -7.77 15.06 -8.12
CA ALA A 159 -7.17 16.23 -8.76
C ALA A 159 -7.05 16.13 -10.29
N GLY A 160 -7.36 14.98 -10.89
CA GLY A 160 -7.12 14.71 -12.32
C GLY A 160 -5.64 14.81 -12.72
N ARG A 161 -4.72 14.43 -11.83
CA ARG A 161 -3.27 14.56 -12.04
C ARG A 161 -2.59 13.20 -12.30
N PRO A 162 -1.60 13.13 -13.21
CA PRO A 162 -0.81 11.92 -13.40
C PRO A 162 -0.02 11.54 -12.15
N LEU A 163 0.38 10.27 -12.07
CA LEU A 163 1.29 9.78 -11.04
C LEU A 163 2.64 9.41 -11.65
N GLN A 164 3.70 9.72 -10.91
CA GLN A 164 4.99 9.08 -11.08
C GLN A 164 5.10 7.96 -10.05
N LEU A 165 5.18 6.73 -10.53
CA LEU A 165 5.30 5.50 -9.75
C LEU A 165 6.77 5.08 -9.67
N SER A 166 7.18 4.57 -8.52
CA SER A 166 8.44 3.84 -8.38
C SER A 166 8.13 2.39 -8.07
N LEU A 167 8.50 1.52 -8.99
CA LEU A 167 8.24 0.09 -8.89
C LEU A 167 9.34 -0.61 -8.07
N GLY A 168 8.94 -1.68 -7.38
CA GLY A 168 9.83 -2.59 -6.69
C GLY A 168 10.51 -3.56 -7.64
N ARG A 169 11.24 -4.53 -7.07
CA ARG A 169 11.92 -5.57 -7.85
C ARG A 169 10.92 -6.33 -8.74
N GLU A 170 11.31 -6.58 -9.99
CA GLU A 170 10.48 -7.28 -10.99
C GLU A 170 9.12 -6.62 -11.25
N ASP A 171 8.99 -5.32 -10.95
CA ASP A 171 7.76 -4.54 -11.16
C ASP A 171 6.51 -5.10 -10.45
N ALA A 172 6.67 -6.05 -9.52
CA ALA A 172 5.57 -6.78 -8.88
C ALA A 172 4.83 -5.99 -7.77
N TYR A 173 5.30 -4.78 -7.46
CA TYR A 173 4.83 -3.99 -6.32
C TYR A 173 5.15 -2.50 -6.52
N VAL A 174 4.21 -1.59 -6.22
CA VAL A 174 4.49 -0.13 -6.24
C VAL A 174 4.98 0.33 -4.88
N ARG A 175 6.20 0.87 -4.84
CA ARG A 175 6.87 1.31 -3.61
C ARG A 175 6.49 2.73 -3.20
N SER A 176 6.35 3.62 -4.17
CA SER A 176 5.93 5.01 -3.95
C SER A 176 5.18 5.53 -5.15
N ALA A 177 4.27 6.45 -4.91
CA ALA A 177 3.66 7.29 -5.92
C ALA A 177 3.87 8.75 -5.56
N LYS A 178 3.97 9.61 -6.57
CA LYS A 178 4.00 11.05 -6.41
C LYS A 178 3.18 11.69 -7.52
N MET A 179 2.20 12.49 -7.11
CA MET A 179 1.39 13.29 -8.02
C MET A 179 2.27 14.32 -8.78
N GLN A 180 2.10 14.42 -10.10
CA GLN A 180 2.88 15.29 -11.00
C GLN A 180 2.24 16.64 -11.26
#